data_AF-A0A1V3N0F3-F1
#
_entry.id   AF-A0A1V3N0F3-F1
#
_cell.length_a   1.000
_cell.length_b   1.000
_cell.length_c   1.000
_cell.angle_alpha   90.00
_cell.angle_beta   90.00
_cell.angle_gamma   90.00
#
_symmetry.space_group_name_H-M   'P 1'
#
loop_
_entity.id
_entity.type
_entity.pdbx_description
1 polymer ?
#
loop_
_entity_poly.entity_id
_entity_poly.type
_entity_poly.pdbx_seq_one_letter_code
_entity_poly.pdbx_strand_id
1 'polypeptide(L)'
;MKIVFVFISLFFAVVALRAQDRMNYCNDHIQTGAERTEQYIPYLNGKRVAILGNPSTVIKKKHLVDSLLARGIKIVKIFGPEHGFRGNASNGTKVRDEVDPATKIPVISLYGNKKKPSSKDLKDIDVFIFDVQDMGVRFYTNINTLRDIMEACAENEKELLILDRPNPNAYLVDGPILDMKYKSGIGQFPVPIAHGMTIAEFAQMINGEGWMATKKKCKLKIIPVLGYNHQMLYKLPVNPSPNLNTEQSILLYPSTCLFEGVKINHGRGTDYPFTVFGSPAYKEVYRFSFTPVSKKGMSETPLFMNEVCYGLDLREYDLQKLVDSKKINLSWMQELYRNSPEKDKFFDQSFSKQIGSIEKLVGVDSFRRQITEGVSEEEIRKSWEPGLTRYKEIRKKYLIYP
;
A
#
# COMPACT_ATOMS: atom_id res chain seq x y z
N MET A 1 -61.73 -20.91 -44.44
CA MET A 1 -61.61 -19.77 -43.50
C MET A 1 -61.13 -20.31 -42.16
N LYS A 2 -60.17 -19.63 -41.50
CA LYS A 2 -59.34 -20.02 -40.31
C LYS A 2 -57.92 -20.40 -40.72
N ILE A 3 -57.07 -19.40 -41.02
CA ILE A 3 -56.28 -18.55 -40.11
C ILE A 3 -55.10 -19.34 -39.51
N VAL A 4 -53.95 -19.03 -40.09
CA VAL A 4 -52.59 -19.35 -39.68
C VAL A 4 -52.29 -18.70 -38.33
N PHE A 5 -51.73 -19.45 -37.39
CA PHE A 5 -50.98 -18.88 -36.26
C PHE A 5 -49.63 -19.58 -36.15
N VAL A 6 -48.63 -18.95 -36.76
CA VAL A 6 -47.22 -19.25 -36.55
C VAL A 6 -46.80 -18.51 -35.28
N PHE A 7 -46.61 -19.23 -34.19
CA PHE A 7 -45.95 -18.70 -32.99
C PHE A 7 -44.43 -18.79 -33.20
N ILE A 8 -43.84 -17.70 -33.71
CA ILE A 8 -42.39 -17.47 -33.57
C ILE A 8 -42.18 -16.84 -32.20
N SER A 9 -41.84 -17.68 -31.23
CA SER A 9 -41.31 -17.25 -29.94
C SER A 9 -39.90 -16.69 -30.16
N LEU A 10 -39.82 -15.38 -30.37
CA LEU A 10 -38.58 -14.61 -30.34
C LEU A 10 -38.07 -14.59 -28.89
N PHE A 11 -37.14 -15.50 -28.58
CA PHE A 11 -36.36 -15.47 -27.36
C PHE A 11 -35.36 -14.30 -27.49
N PHE A 12 -35.79 -13.09 -27.11
CA PHE A 12 -34.86 -12.00 -26.83
C PHE A 12 -34.10 -12.35 -25.56
N ALA A 13 -33.03 -13.13 -25.70
CA ALA A 13 -31.96 -13.15 -24.71
C ALA A 13 -31.32 -11.76 -24.72
N VAL A 14 -31.83 -10.86 -23.90
CA VAL A 14 -31.10 -9.67 -23.49
C VAL A 14 -29.90 -10.19 -22.69
N VAL A 15 -28.81 -10.49 -23.39
CA VAL A 15 -27.50 -10.54 -22.79
C VAL A 15 -27.24 -9.11 -22.33
N ALA A 16 -27.60 -8.82 -21.09
CA ALA A 16 -27.06 -7.67 -20.40
C ALA A 16 -25.55 -7.90 -20.33
N LEU A 17 -24.82 -7.42 -21.34
CA LEU A 17 -23.44 -7.01 -21.14
C LEU A 17 -23.52 -5.97 -20.02
N ARG A 18 -23.36 -6.42 -18.78
CA ARG A 18 -22.94 -5.52 -17.72
C ARG A 18 -21.56 -5.06 -18.15
N ALA A 19 -21.51 -3.88 -18.75
CA ALA A 19 -20.32 -3.09 -18.75
C ALA A 19 -19.96 -2.94 -17.26
N GLN A 20 -19.02 -3.75 -16.77
CA GLN A 20 -18.21 -3.31 -15.65
C GLN A 20 -17.61 -2.00 -16.14
N ASP A 21 -18.10 -0.87 -15.60
CA ASP A 21 -17.50 0.43 -15.83
C ASP A 21 -16.02 0.27 -15.53
N ARG A 22 -15.21 0.26 -16.59
CA ARG A 22 -13.76 0.16 -16.42
C ARG A 22 -13.35 1.44 -15.72
N MET A 23 -12.84 1.31 -14.49
CA MET A 23 -12.25 2.42 -13.75
C MET A 23 -11.34 3.23 -14.69
N ASN A 24 -11.48 4.55 -14.67
CA ASN A 24 -10.71 5.42 -15.55
C ASN A 24 -9.31 5.68 -14.97
N TYR A 25 -8.32 4.94 -15.46
CA TYR A 25 -6.93 5.07 -15.03
C TYR A 25 -6.14 6.06 -15.89
N CYS A 26 -5.26 6.85 -15.27
CA CYS A 26 -4.50 7.92 -15.92
C CYS A 26 -3.18 7.49 -16.57
N ASN A 27 -2.90 6.19 -16.67
CA ASN A 27 -1.58 5.66 -17.09
C ASN A 27 -1.08 6.24 -18.43
N ASP A 28 -1.96 6.53 -19.38
CA ASP A 28 -1.59 7.04 -20.70
C ASP A 28 -1.31 8.57 -20.72
N HIS A 29 -1.60 9.26 -19.62
CA HIS A 29 -1.53 10.72 -19.51
C HIS A 29 -0.43 11.21 -18.57
N ILE A 30 0.26 10.31 -17.89
CA ILE A 30 1.27 10.66 -16.90
C ILE A 30 2.66 10.18 -17.29
N GLN A 31 3.68 10.85 -16.73
CA GLN A 31 5.05 10.34 -16.72
C GLN A 31 5.56 10.37 -15.29
N THR A 32 5.93 9.21 -14.76
CA THR A 32 6.53 9.07 -13.43
C THR A 32 7.85 9.83 -13.34
N GLY A 33 8.31 10.15 -12.12
CA GLY A 33 9.62 10.78 -11.93
C GLY A 33 10.76 9.97 -12.56
N ALA A 34 10.65 8.64 -12.55
CA ALA A 34 11.61 7.74 -13.17
C ALA A 34 11.64 7.84 -14.70
N GLU A 35 10.49 8.10 -15.34
CA GLU A 35 10.39 8.23 -16.81
C GLU A 35 10.93 9.56 -17.34
N ARG A 36 10.99 10.60 -16.49
CA ARG A 36 11.48 11.95 -16.83
C ARG A 36 13.01 12.03 -16.79
N THR A 37 13.64 11.14 -17.55
CA THR A 37 15.08 10.88 -17.53
C THR A 37 15.95 12.12 -17.82
N GLU A 38 15.46 13.04 -18.65
CA GLU A 38 16.09 14.31 -18.99
C GLU A 38 16.23 15.25 -17.79
N GLN A 39 15.39 15.11 -16.76
CA GLN A 39 15.43 15.96 -15.57
C GLN A 39 16.54 15.57 -14.58
N TYR A 40 17.08 14.36 -14.69
CA TYR A 40 18.00 13.84 -13.68
C TYR A 40 19.25 13.13 -14.21
N ILE A 41 19.25 12.56 -15.43
CA ILE A 41 20.48 11.93 -15.98
C ILE A 41 21.66 12.90 -16.00
N PRO A 42 21.54 14.14 -16.55
CA PRO A 42 22.67 15.06 -16.57
C PRO A 42 23.19 15.37 -15.16
N TYR A 43 22.28 15.44 -14.19
CA TYR A 43 22.59 15.68 -12.79
C TYR A 43 23.32 14.50 -12.11
N LEU A 44 23.12 13.26 -12.58
CA LEU A 44 23.76 12.05 -12.06
C LEU A 44 25.14 11.77 -12.68
N ASN A 45 25.49 12.41 -13.80
CA ASN A 45 26.76 12.17 -14.47
C ASN A 45 27.96 12.48 -13.55
N GLY A 46 28.92 11.55 -13.51
CA GLY A 46 30.11 11.65 -12.67
C GLY A 46 29.90 11.38 -11.17
N LYS A 47 28.65 11.21 -10.70
CA LYS A 47 28.34 10.93 -9.29
C LYS A 47 28.33 9.44 -8.99
N ARG A 48 28.70 9.10 -7.75
CA ARG A 48 28.50 7.78 -7.17
C ARG A 48 27.09 7.69 -6.60
N VAL A 49 26.26 6.90 -7.26
CA VAL A 49 24.84 6.80 -6.98
C VAL A 49 24.55 5.59 -6.11
N ALA A 50 23.70 5.77 -5.11
CA ALA A 50 23.01 4.67 -4.46
C ALA A 50 21.51 4.73 -4.70
N ILE A 51 20.85 3.57 -4.68
CA ILE A 51 19.42 3.47 -4.99
C ILE A 51 18.73 2.56 -3.98
N LEU A 52 17.66 3.03 -3.34
CA LEU A 52 16.64 2.13 -2.80
C LEU A 52 15.72 1.71 -3.94
N GLY A 53 15.66 0.41 -4.20
CA GLY A 53 14.78 -0.16 -5.21
C GLY A 53 14.18 -1.50 -4.82
N ASN A 54 13.09 -1.85 -5.48
CA ASN A 54 12.41 -3.13 -5.44
C ASN A 54 11.82 -3.44 -6.83
N PRO A 55 11.01 -4.49 -7.03
CA PRO A 55 10.44 -4.79 -8.35
C PRO A 55 9.65 -3.64 -9.01
N SER A 56 9.11 -2.70 -8.22
CA SER A 56 8.36 -1.53 -8.75
C SER A 56 9.25 -0.39 -9.27
N THR A 57 10.56 -0.48 -9.04
CA THR A 57 11.57 0.51 -9.44
C THR A 57 11.85 0.42 -10.94
N VAL A 58 10.84 0.76 -11.75
CA VAL A 58 10.86 0.59 -13.21
C VAL A 58 10.67 1.92 -13.95
N ILE A 59 11.35 2.02 -15.11
CA ILE A 59 10.99 2.92 -16.20
C ILE A 59 10.23 2.08 -17.21
N LYS A 60 8.92 2.32 -17.33
CA LYS A 60 7.99 1.47 -18.08
C LYS A 60 8.11 0.01 -17.62
N LYS A 61 8.74 -0.86 -18.41
CA LYS A 61 8.90 -2.29 -18.12
C LYS A 61 10.33 -2.69 -17.72
N LYS A 62 11.28 -1.75 -17.74
CA LYS A 62 12.69 -2.03 -17.44
C LYS A 62 13.04 -1.48 -16.06
N HIS A 63 13.77 -2.25 -15.27
CA HIS A 63 14.23 -1.78 -13.97
C HIS A 63 15.13 -0.53 -14.10
N LEU A 64 15.00 0.43 -13.18
CA LEU A 64 15.71 1.70 -13.20
C LEU A 64 17.23 1.49 -13.17
N VAL A 65 17.73 0.66 -12.25
CA VAL A 65 19.16 0.31 -12.14
C VAL A 65 19.73 -0.12 -13.50
N ASP A 66 19.08 -1.07 -14.19
CA ASP A 66 19.53 -1.57 -15.49
C ASP A 66 19.47 -0.47 -16.58
N SER A 67 18.54 0.47 -16.44
CA SER A 67 18.39 1.61 -17.36
C SER A 67 19.45 2.68 -17.16
N LEU A 68 19.88 2.92 -15.91
CA LEU A 68 20.91 3.88 -15.55
C LEU A 68 22.31 3.36 -15.86
N LEU A 69 22.59 2.09 -15.59
CA LEU A 69 23.86 1.45 -15.97
C LEU A 69 24.09 1.49 -17.48
N ALA A 70 23.05 1.20 -18.27
CA ALA A 70 23.11 1.28 -19.73
C ALA A 70 23.39 2.70 -20.26
N ARG A 71 23.26 3.73 -19.42
CA ARG A 71 23.53 5.13 -19.74
C ARG A 71 24.81 5.65 -19.09
N GLY A 72 25.65 4.76 -18.56
CA GLY A 72 26.94 5.11 -17.97
C GLY A 72 26.86 5.73 -16.57
N ILE A 73 25.70 5.68 -15.90
CA ILE A 73 25.59 6.16 -14.52
C ILE A 73 26.28 5.19 -13.57
N LYS A 74 27.16 5.71 -12.72
CA LYS A 74 27.92 4.92 -11.75
C LYS A 74 27.10 4.62 -10.51
N ILE A 75 26.44 3.47 -10.49
CA ILE A 75 25.77 2.94 -9.30
C ILE A 75 26.78 2.16 -8.47
N VAL A 76 26.99 2.58 -7.22
CA VAL A 76 27.96 1.94 -6.31
C VAL A 76 27.30 1.03 -5.29
N LYS A 77 26.02 1.28 -4.94
CA LYS A 77 25.29 0.54 -3.92
C LYS A 77 23.79 0.46 -4.23
N ILE A 78 23.19 -0.68 -3.92
CA ILE A 78 21.74 -0.88 -3.99
C ILE A 78 21.24 -1.20 -2.58
N PHE A 79 20.07 -0.70 -2.23
CA PHE A 79 19.35 -1.01 -1.01
C PHE A 79 18.00 -1.65 -1.36
N GLY A 80 17.62 -2.71 -0.63
CA GLY A 80 16.34 -3.41 -0.80
C GLY A 80 15.46 -3.31 0.44
N PRO A 81 14.13 -3.10 0.31
CA PRO A 81 13.18 -3.09 1.42
C PRO A 81 12.71 -4.52 1.81
N GLU A 82 11.55 -4.64 2.45
CA GLU A 82 10.97 -5.88 2.99
C GLU A 82 10.86 -7.05 2.00
N HIS A 83 10.53 -6.79 0.74
CA HIS A 83 10.42 -7.84 -0.30
C HIS A 83 11.69 -8.01 -1.14
N GLY A 84 12.79 -7.38 -0.71
CA GLY A 84 14.07 -7.38 -1.42
C GLY A 84 14.08 -6.55 -2.70
N PHE A 85 15.20 -6.59 -3.39
CA PHE A 85 15.46 -5.78 -4.59
C PHE A 85 14.80 -6.34 -5.85
N ARG A 86 14.98 -7.65 -6.12
CA ARG A 86 14.38 -8.33 -7.29
C ARG A 86 13.09 -9.11 -6.98
N GLY A 87 12.54 -8.97 -5.77
CA GLY A 87 11.24 -9.56 -5.40
C GLY A 87 11.26 -11.04 -5.02
N ASN A 88 12.42 -11.58 -4.67
CA ASN A 88 12.59 -13.00 -4.39
C ASN A 88 12.21 -13.41 -2.95
N ALA A 89 11.65 -12.49 -2.13
CA ALA A 89 11.35 -12.72 -0.72
C ALA A 89 9.85 -12.68 -0.38
N SER A 90 9.37 -13.67 0.39
CA SER A 90 8.01 -13.75 0.93
C SER A 90 7.74 -12.69 2.01
N ASN A 91 6.47 -12.31 2.21
CA ASN A 91 6.06 -11.35 3.27
C ASN A 91 6.55 -11.77 4.67
N GLY A 92 7.09 -10.82 5.44
CA GLY A 92 7.56 -11.07 6.81
C GLY A 92 8.85 -11.91 6.92
N THR A 93 9.48 -12.27 5.80
CA THR A 93 10.71 -13.10 5.79
C THR A 93 11.94 -12.22 5.97
N LYS A 94 12.94 -12.71 6.72
CA LYS A 94 14.23 -12.00 6.86
C LYS A 94 14.93 -11.94 5.49
N VAL A 95 15.12 -10.73 4.96
CA VAL A 95 15.93 -10.46 3.77
C VAL A 95 17.36 -10.15 4.20
N ARG A 96 18.34 -10.83 3.60
CA ARG A 96 19.78 -10.64 3.87
C ARG A 96 20.43 -9.82 2.77
N ASP A 97 21.63 -9.31 3.04
CA ASP A 97 22.48 -8.72 2.02
C ASP A 97 22.80 -9.75 0.93
N GLU A 98 22.82 -9.30 -0.32
CA GLU A 98 23.06 -10.14 -1.49
C GLU A 98 23.90 -9.39 -2.56
N VAL A 99 24.26 -10.09 -3.64
CA VAL A 99 24.87 -9.47 -4.83
C VAL A 99 23.89 -9.66 -5.97
N ASP A 100 23.47 -8.58 -6.62
CA ASP A 100 22.54 -8.67 -7.74
C ASP A 100 23.20 -9.45 -8.90
N PRO A 101 22.66 -10.62 -9.31
CA PRO A 101 23.34 -11.48 -10.27
C PRO A 101 23.48 -10.83 -11.65
N ALA A 102 22.58 -9.91 -12.01
CA ALA A 102 22.59 -9.21 -13.29
C ALA A 102 23.65 -8.10 -13.35
N THR A 103 23.77 -7.28 -12.29
CA THR A 103 24.65 -6.11 -12.28
C THR A 103 25.97 -6.31 -11.52
N LYS A 104 26.05 -7.36 -10.70
CA LYS A 104 27.15 -7.64 -9.75
C LYS A 104 27.32 -6.58 -8.65
N ILE A 105 26.34 -5.69 -8.50
CA ILE A 105 26.37 -4.65 -7.47
C ILE A 105 25.89 -5.23 -6.13
N PRO A 106 26.54 -4.89 -5.00
CA PRO A 106 26.07 -5.26 -3.67
C PRO A 106 24.69 -4.67 -3.36
N VAL A 107 23.81 -5.50 -2.82
CA VAL A 107 22.47 -5.16 -2.34
C VAL A 107 22.46 -5.27 -0.82
N ILE A 108 22.20 -4.15 -0.14
CA ILE A 108 22.10 -4.07 1.31
C ILE A 108 20.62 -4.13 1.71
N SER A 109 20.27 -5.08 2.58
CA SER A 109 18.91 -5.19 3.11
C SER A 109 18.66 -4.08 4.14
N LEU A 110 17.56 -3.35 3.97
CA LEU A 110 16.99 -2.43 4.96
C LEU A 110 15.77 -3.06 5.66
N TYR A 111 15.73 -4.38 5.75
CA TYR A 111 14.72 -5.13 6.48
C TYR A 111 15.33 -6.02 7.58
N GLY A 112 14.61 -6.17 8.69
CA GLY A 112 15.06 -6.95 9.85
C GLY A 112 16.04 -6.18 10.73
N ASN A 113 17.28 -6.66 10.82
CA ASN A 113 18.29 -6.16 11.77
C ASN A 113 18.78 -4.74 11.43
N LYS A 114 18.71 -4.36 10.16
CA LYS A 114 19.12 -3.06 9.65
C LYS A 114 17.93 -2.44 8.93
N LYS A 115 17.51 -1.26 9.37
CA LYS A 115 16.36 -0.52 8.79
C LYS A 115 16.78 0.81 8.18
N LYS A 116 17.94 1.32 8.60
CA LYS A 116 18.52 2.59 8.21
C LYS A 116 19.93 2.37 7.65
N PRO A 117 20.31 3.00 6.53
CA PRO A 117 21.71 3.01 6.07
C PRO A 117 22.63 3.60 7.16
N SER A 118 23.75 2.93 7.43
CA SER A 118 24.78 3.43 8.34
C SER A 118 25.66 4.48 7.65
N SER A 119 26.37 5.30 8.42
CA SER A 119 27.39 6.22 7.88
C SER A 119 28.45 5.52 7.03
N LYS A 120 28.80 4.27 7.37
CA LYS A 120 29.72 3.46 6.55
C LYS A 120 29.11 3.13 5.18
N ASP A 121 27.81 2.86 5.14
CA ASP A 121 27.12 2.60 3.88
C ASP A 121 27.07 3.85 2.99
N LEU A 122 27.08 5.06 3.58
CA LEU A 122 26.96 6.33 2.87
C LEU A 122 28.30 7.01 2.51
N LYS A 123 29.44 6.49 2.97
CA LYS A 123 30.76 7.15 2.83
C LYS A 123 31.17 7.43 1.39
N ASP A 124 30.86 6.52 0.47
CA ASP A 124 31.25 6.54 -0.94
C ASP A 124 30.10 6.90 -1.89
N ILE A 125 29.01 7.48 -1.36
CA ILE A 125 27.85 7.91 -2.12
C ILE A 125 27.83 9.44 -2.21
N ASP A 126 27.54 9.97 -3.39
CA ASP A 126 27.36 11.41 -3.63
C ASP A 126 25.87 11.79 -3.64
N VAL A 127 25.00 10.90 -4.15
CA VAL A 127 23.54 11.05 -4.17
C VAL A 127 22.84 9.73 -3.92
N PHE A 128 21.79 9.76 -3.10
CA PHE A 128 20.90 8.63 -2.85
C PHE A 128 19.62 8.82 -3.68
N ILE A 129 19.17 7.78 -4.39
CA ILE A 129 17.91 7.77 -5.14
C ILE A 129 16.88 6.95 -4.38
N PHE A 130 15.68 7.50 -4.21
CA PHE A 130 14.50 6.78 -3.75
C PHE A 130 13.53 6.63 -4.93
N ASP A 131 13.29 5.40 -5.37
CA ASP A 131 12.33 5.09 -6.43
C ASP A 131 11.56 3.80 -6.10
N VAL A 132 10.48 3.92 -5.32
CA VAL A 132 9.65 2.78 -4.91
C VAL A 132 8.18 3.19 -4.94
N GLN A 133 7.33 2.33 -5.50
CA GLN A 133 5.88 2.52 -5.48
C GLN A 133 5.31 2.30 -4.07
N ASP A 134 4.63 3.32 -3.55
CA ASP A 134 3.89 3.26 -2.28
C ASP A 134 2.37 3.05 -2.53
N MET A 135 1.62 2.78 -1.46
CA MET A 135 0.18 2.51 -1.52
C MET A 135 -0.71 3.64 -1.01
N GLY A 136 -0.16 4.69 -0.41
CA GLY A 136 -0.95 5.78 0.16
C GLY A 136 -1.57 5.49 1.51
N VAL A 137 -1.09 4.46 2.21
CA VAL A 137 -1.69 3.95 3.43
C VAL A 137 -0.64 3.77 4.51
N ARG A 138 -0.95 4.23 5.73
CA ARG A 138 -0.01 4.32 6.87
C ARG A 138 0.65 2.99 7.25
N PHE A 139 -0.07 1.88 7.12
CA PHE A 139 0.43 0.54 7.42
C PHE A 139 1.19 -0.12 6.25
N TYR A 140 1.33 0.56 5.12
CA TYR A 140 2.29 0.21 4.09
C TYR A 140 3.63 0.90 4.36
N THR A 141 4.67 0.13 4.66
CA THR A 141 5.81 0.63 5.47
C THR A 141 6.89 1.37 4.68
N ASN A 142 6.71 1.61 3.38
CA ASN A 142 7.69 2.35 2.56
C ASN A 142 7.92 3.78 3.06
N ILE A 143 6.90 4.44 3.62
CA ILE A 143 7.05 5.75 4.27
C ILE A 143 7.98 5.71 5.50
N ASN A 144 8.07 4.57 6.20
CA ASN A 144 9.01 4.40 7.31
C ASN A 144 10.44 4.26 6.78
N THR A 145 10.63 3.46 5.72
CA THR A 145 11.92 3.33 5.03
C THR A 145 12.39 4.66 4.44
N LEU A 146 11.47 5.45 3.87
CA LEU A 146 11.76 6.80 3.41
C LEU A 146 12.31 7.68 4.53
N ARG A 147 11.64 7.72 5.70
CA ARG A 147 12.11 8.50 6.86
C ARG A 147 13.48 8.04 7.33
N ASP A 148 13.73 6.74 7.40
CA ASP A 148 15.03 6.19 7.79
C ASP A 148 16.15 6.61 6.82
N ILE A 149 15.90 6.57 5.52
CA ILE A 149 16.86 7.03 4.49
C ILE A 149 17.06 8.54 4.55
N MET A 150 15.98 9.31 4.68
CA MET A 150 16.05 10.76 4.83
C MET A 150 16.90 11.15 6.03
N GLU A 151 16.70 10.49 7.17
CA GLU A 151 17.46 10.73 8.40
C GLU A 151 18.95 10.39 8.20
N ALA A 152 19.26 9.25 7.58
CA ALA A 152 20.64 8.87 7.28
C ALA A 152 21.31 9.87 6.31
N CYS A 153 20.57 10.33 5.30
CA CYS A 153 21.06 11.34 4.36
C CYS A 153 21.29 12.69 5.07
N ALA A 154 20.39 13.12 5.95
CA ALA A 154 20.52 14.37 6.71
C ALA A 154 21.74 14.34 7.65
N GLU A 155 21.96 13.23 8.35
CA GLU A 155 23.10 13.06 9.26
C GLU A 155 24.46 13.05 8.53
N ASN A 156 24.49 12.51 7.30
CA ASN A 156 25.71 12.33 6.52
C ASN A 156 25.84 13.33 5.36
N GLU A 157 25.01 14.38 5.37
CA GLU A 157 25.04 15.50 4.40
C GLU A 157 24.95 15.03 2.95
N LYS A 158 24.11 14.02 2.72
CA LYS A 158 23.79 13.47 1.40
C LYS A 158 22.50 14.07 0.88
N GLU A 159 22.46 14.31 -0.42
CA GLU A 159 21.23 14.69 -1.12
C GLU A 159 20.42 13.43 -1.45
N LEU A 160 19.11 13.50 -1.22
CA LEU A 160 18.15 12.46 -1.59
C LEU A 160 17.38 12.90 -2.83
N LEU A 161 17.60 12.22 -3.95
CA LEU A 161 16.83 12.34 -5.19
C LEU A 161 15.60 11.42 -5.12
N ILE A 162 14.40 12.00 -5.07
CA ILE A 162 13.15 11.25 -5.11
C ILE A 162 12.61 11.29 -6.53
N LEU A 163 12.47 10.10 -7.12
CA LEU A 163 11.77 9.91 -8.39
C LEU A 163 10.32 9.59 -8.04
N ASP A 164 9.47 10.61 -8.07
CA ASP A 164 8.14 10.48 -7.49
C ASP A 164 7.23 9.57 -8.33
N ARG A 165 6.26 8.94 -7.65
CA ARG A 165 5.29 8.02 -8.25
C ARG A 165 3.87 8.36 -7.80
N PRO A 166 2.85 8.15 -8.65
CA PRO A 166 1.47 8.33 -8.26
C PRO A 166 1.14 7.50 -7.02
N ASN A 167 0.35 8.05 -6.11
CA ASN A 167 -0.26 7.27 -5.04
C ASN A 167 -1.58 6.67 -5.57
N PRO A 168 -1.74 5.33 -5.62
CA PRO A 168 -2.94 4.69 -6.17
C PRO A 168 -4.21 4.97 -5.34
N ASN A 169 -4.05 5.40 -4.09
CA ASN A 169 -5.12 5.79 -3.17
C ASN A 169 -5.09 7.29 -2.84
N ALA A 170 -4.50 8.13 -3.70
CA ALA A 170 -4.39 9.58 -3.48
C ALA A 170 -5.73 10.31 -3.33
N TYR A 171 -6.78 9.77 -3.95
CA TYR A 171 -8.15 10.29 -3.90
C TYR A 171 -8.74 10.24 -2.48
N LEU A 172 -8.13 9.44 -1.60
CA LEU A 172 -8.62 9.09 -0.28
C LEU A 172 -7.77 9.74 0.82
N VAL A 173 -8.42 10.53 1.66
CA VAL A 173 -7.85 11.09 2.91
C VAL A 173 -8.84 10.81 4.03
N ASP A 174 -8.68 9.67 4.70
CA ASP A 174 -9.67 9.19 5.67
C ASP A 174 -9.07 8.24 6.73
N GLY A 175 -9.82 8.07 7.81
CA GLY A 175 -9.48 7.29 8.99
C GLY A 175 -8.87 8.13 10.12
N PRO A 176 -8.78 7.58 11.33
CA PRO A 176 -8.28 8.30 12.48
C PRO A 176 -6.78 8.57 12.38
N ILE A 177 -6.39 9.76 12.88
CA ILE A 177 -5.00 10.12 13.10
C ILE A 177 -4.39 9.12 14.08
N LEU A 178 -3.20 8.60 13.77
CA LEU A 178 -2.48 7.72 14.67
C LEU A 178 -2.22 8.44 16.00
N ASP A 179 -2.81 7.94 17.09
CA ASP A 179 -2.36 8.24 18.43
C ASP A 179 -0.98 7.60 18.62
N MET A 180 0.02 8.44 18.91
CA MET A 180 1.41 8.01 18.99
C MET A 180 1.69 7.02 20.12
N LYS A 181 0.75 6.79 21.06
CA LYS A 181 0.83 5.65 21.99
C LYS A 181 0.74 4.29 21.28
N TYR A 182 0.17 4.24 20.07
CA TYR A 182 0.09 3.05 19.21
C TYR A 182 1.17 3.01 18.12
N LYS A 183 2.19 3.89 18.21
CA LYS A 183 3.36 3.84 17.32
C LYS A 183 3.92 2.42 17.25
N SER A 184 4.14 1.92 16.05
CA SER A 184 4.60 0.56 15.80
C SER A 184 5.33 0.41 14.46
N GLY A 185 5.69 -0.82 14.07
CA GLY A 185 6.31 -1.09 12.77
C GLY A 185 5.44 -0.70 11.56
N ILE A 186 4.13 -0.65 11.73
CA ILE A 186 3.11 -0.36 10.70
C ILE A 186 2.46 1.02 10.88
N GLY A 187 3.04 1.89 11.71
CA GLY A 187 2.50 3.23 11.92
C GLY A 187 3.43 4.07 12.77
N GLN A 188 4.04 5.10 12.17
CA GLN A 188 5.10 5.88 12.81
C GLN A 188 4.89 7.39 12.78
N PHE A 189 3.84 7.84 12.12
CA PHE A 189 3.54 9.25 11.90
C PHE A 189 2.11 9.54 12.34
N PRO A 190 1.84 10.72 12.92
CA PRO A 190 0.49 11.14 13.30
C PRO A 190 -0.32 11.55 12.05
N VAL A 191 -0.58 10.57 11.18
CA VAL A 191 -1.32 10.70 9.92
C VAL A 191 -2.54 9.78 9.94
N PRO A 192 -3.59 10.04 9.14
CA PRO A 192 -4.75 9.15 9.02
C PRO A 192 -4.36 7.79 8.42
N ILE A 193 -5.32 6.86 8.32
CA ILE A 193 -5.09 5.55 7.67
C ILE A 193 -4.66 5.75 6.22
N ALA A 194 -5.48 6.44 5.43
CA ALA A 194 -5.15 6.85 4.07
C ALA A 194 -4.74 8.32 4.10
N HIS A 195 -3.48 8.59 3.76
CA HIS A 195 -2.90 9.93 3.89
C HIS A 195 -3.05 10.79 2.63
N GLY A 196 -3.34 10.16 1.49
CA GLY A 196 -3.60 10.84 0.22
C GLY A 196 -2.40 11.61 -0.35
N MET A 197 -1.17 11.31 0.06
CA MET A 197 0.05 11.98 -0.43
C MET A 197 0.88 11.03 -1.26
N THR A 198 1.57 11.54 -2.28
CA THR A 198 2.68 10.84 -2.93
C THR A 198 3.88 10.69 -1.99
N ILE A 199 4.86 9.87 -2.38
CA ILE A 199 6.04 9.63 -1.54
C ILE A 199 6.91 10.89 -1.44
N ALA A 200 6.98 11.71 -2.50
CA ALA A 200 7.73 12.97 -2.46
C ALA A 200 7.05 14.03 -1.59
N GLU A 201 5.71 14.18 -1.65
CA GLU A 201 4.97 15.07 -0.76
C GLU A 201 5.13 14.62 0.71
N PHE A 202 5.06 13.31 0.97
CA PHE A 202 5.27 12.77 2.30
C PHE A 202 6.70 13.01 2.81
N ALA A 203 7.72 12.95 1.93
CA ALA A 203 9.10 13.31 2.27
C ALA A 203 9.22 14.79 2.67
N GLN A 204 8.55 15.69 1.95
CA GLN A 204 8.50 17.10 2.35
C GLN A 204 7.85 17.27 3.72
N MET A 205 6.76 16.53 3.99
CA MET A 205 6.08 16.53 5.29
C MET A 205 6.98 16.01 6.42
N ILE A 206 7.73 14.92 6.21
CA ILE A 206 8.70 14.41 7.19
C ILE A 206 9.72 15.49 7.59
N ASN A 207 10.24 16.22 6.60
CA ASN A 207 11.18 17.34 6.82
C ASN A 207 10.52 18.54 7.51
N GLY A 208 9.30 18.89 7.10
CA GLY A 208 8.58 20.07 7.56
C GLY A 208 8.04 19.94 8.99
N GLU A 209 7.50 18.77 9.32
CA GLU A 209 6.93 18.45 10.64
C GLU A 209 7.97 17.88 11.63
N GLY A 210 9.23 17.73 11.20
CA GLY A 210 10.32 17.30 12.08
C GLY A 210 10.20 15.86 12.56
N TRP A 211 9.78 14.94 11.69
CA TRP A 211 9.51 13.53 12.04
C TRP A 211 10.75 12.61 12.00
N MET A 212 11.95 13.19 11.91
CA MET A 212 13.22 12.48 12.07
C MET A 212 13.76 12.70 13.49
N ALA A 213 14.55 11.76 13.98
CA ALA A 213 15.23 11.88 15.27
C ALA A 213 16.30 12.99 15.25
N THR A 214 16.93 13.19 14.09
CA THR A 214 17.84 14.32 13.87
C THR A 214 17.08 15.62 13.64
N LYS A 215 17.64 16.74 14.12
CA LYS A 215 17.13 18.09 13.84
C LYS A 215 17.54 18.60 12.44
N LYS A 216 18.49 17.92 11.77
CA LYS A 216 18.90 18.28 10.41
C LYS A 216 17.78 17.91 9.43
N LYS A 217 17.51 18.77 8.45
CA LYS A 217 16.61 18.45 7.33
C LYS A 217 17.39 17.68 6.27
N CYS A 218 16.75 16.70 5.65
CA CYS A 218 17.29 16.00 4.49
C CYS A 218 17.25 16.94 3.29
N LYS A 219 18.36 17.09 2.55
CA LYS A 219 18.36 17.86 1.29
C LYS A 219 17.66 17.03 0.22
N LEU A 220 16.48 17.47 -0.21
CA LEU A 220 15.66 16.76 -1.21
C LEU A 220 15.85 17.38 -2.60
N LYS A 221 15.99 16.52 -3.61
CA LYS A 221 15.77 16.86 -5.01
C LYS A 221 14.61 15.98 -5.50
N ILE A 222 13.54 16.59 -5.99
CA ILE A 222 12.32 15.85 -6.37
C ILE A 222 12.14 15.96 -7.88
N ILE A 223 11.89 14.83 -8.54
CA ILE A 223 11.40 14.77 -9.92
C ILE A 223 9.91 14.40 -9.86
N PRO A 224 9.00 15.39 -10.03
CA PRO A 224 7.57 15.16 -9.85
C PRO A 224 6.98 14.41 -11.05
N VAL A 225 5.86 13.75 -10.81
CA VAL A 225 5.04 13.10 -11.84
C VAL A 225 4.45 14.18 -12.75
N LEU A 226 4.67 14.06 -14.06
CA LEU A 226 4.05 14.96 -15.04
C LEU A 226 2.60 14.53 -15.31
N GLY A 227 1.68 15.49 -15.39
CA GLY A 227 0.28 15.24 -15.76
C GLY A 227 -0.61 14.64 -14.67
N TYR A 228 -0.16 14.62 -13.41
CA TYR A 228 -0.85 13.97 -12.30
C TYR A 228 -1.62 14.94 -11.39
N ASN A 229 -2.75 14.48 -10.85
CA ASN A 229 -3.47 15.11 -9.74
C ASN A 229 -4.00 14.03 -8.78
N HIS A 230 -4.36 14.43 -7.55
CA HIS A 230 -4.74 13.49 -6.49
C HIS A 230 -6.03 12.71 -6.76
N GLN A 231 -6.87 13.14 -7.69
CA GLN A 231 -8.13 12.47 -8.02
C GLN A 231 -7.98 11.42 -9.12
N MET A 232 -6.85 11.40 -9.82
CA MET A 232 -6.57 10.42 -10.86
C MET A 232 -6.25 9.06 -10.25
N LEU A 233 -6.89 8.02 -10.79
CA LEU A 233 -6.56 6.64 -10.46
C LEU A 233 -5.36 6.19 -11.29
N TYR A 234 -4.41 5.53 -10.64
CA TYR A 234 -3.22 5.02 -11.32
C TYR A 234 -3.15 3.51 -11.18
N LYS A 235 -3.02 2.83 -12.33
CA LYS A 235 -2.85 1.38 -12.39
C LYS A 235 -1.39 1.03 -12.18
N LEU A 236 -1.07 0.18 -11.21
CA LEU A 236 0.33 -0.15 -10.92
C LEU A 236 0.88 -1.08 -12.02
N PRO A 237 2.03 -0.75 -12.65
CA PRO A 237 2.62 -1.60 -13.68
C PRO A 237 3.26 -2.87 -13.11
N VAL A 238 3.56 -2.86 -11.81
CA VAL A 238 4.14 -3.97 -11.06
C VAL A 238 3.40 -4.07 -9.74
N ASN A 239 3.01 -5.28 -9.35
CA ASN A 239 2.36 -5.52 -8.08
C ASN A 239 3.27 -5.08 -6.92
N PRO A 240 2.76 -4.25 -6.00
CA PRO A 240 3.57 -3.64 -4.93
C PRO A 240 3.97 -4.68 -3.87
N SER A 241 3.15 -5.72 -3.69
CA SER A 241 3.48 -6.91 -2.90
C SER A 241 2.79 -8.15 -3.48
N PRO A 242 3.26 -9.37 -3.14
CA PRO A 242 2.63 -10.61 -3.63
C PRO A 242 1.14 -10.76 -3.27
N ASN A 243 0.67 -10.15 -2.18
CA ASN A 243 -0.74 -10.23 -1.77
C ASN A 243 -1.55 -8.97 -2.14
N LEU A 244 -0.96 -8.02 -2.84
CA LEU A 244 -1.67 -6.91 -3.48
C LEU A 244 -1.51 -7.09 -4.98
N ASN A 245 -2.19 -8.11 -5.49
CA ASN A 245 -1.94 -8.69 -6.81
C ASN A 245 -2.95 -8.26 -7.88
N THR A 246 -3.92 -7.43 -7.51
CA THR A 246 -4.96 -6.88 -8.40
C THR A 246 -5.26 -5.43 -8.06
N GLU A 247 -5.73 -4.65 -9.04
CA GLU A 247 -6.15 -3.26 -8.80
C GLU A 247 -7.27 -3.16 -7.76
N GLN A 248 -8.16 -4.16 -7.74
CA GLN A 248 -9.21 -4.26 -6.75
C GLN A 248 -8.63 -4.41 -5.34
N SER A 249 -7.68 -5.33 -5.12
CA SER A 249 -7.03 -5.50 -3.82
C SER A 249 -6.34 -4.21 -3.37
N ILE A 250 -5.75 -3.46 -4.31
CA ILE A 250 -5.06 -2.19 -4.06
C ILE A 250 -6.01 -1.10 -3.57
N LEU A 251 -7.16 -0.92 -4.22
CA LEU A 251 -8.16 0.09 -3.85
C LEU A 251 -8.93 -0.30 -2.58
N LEU A 252 -9.13 -1.60 -2.34
CA LEU A 252 -9.78 -2.10 -1.13
C LEU A 252 -8.87 -2.05 0.10
N TYR A 253 -7.55 -2.16 -0.09
CA TYR A 253 -6.54 -2.30 0.96
C TYR A 253 -6.65 -1.30 2.14
N PRO A 254 -6.92 0.01 1.93
CA PRO A 254 -7.11 0.96 3.04
C PRO A 254 -8.20 0.53 4.03
N SER A 255 -9.23 -0.18 3.55
CA SER A 255 -10.33 -0.70 4.35
C SER A 255 -10.05 -2.13 4.82
N THR A 256 -9.52 -2.96 3.93
CA THR A 256 -9.47 -4.41 4.13
C THR A 256 -8.24 -4.89 4.89
N CYS A 257 -7.16 -4.10 4.96
CA CYS A 257 -6.03 -4.44 5.81
C CYS A 257 -6.35 -4.36 7.31
N LEU A 258 -7.43 -3.68 7.71
CA LEU A 258 -7.90 -3.69 9.09
C LEU A 258 -8.28 -5.11 9.56
N PHE A 259 -8.59 -6.02 8.63
CA PHE A 259 -8.88 -7.41 8.96
C PHE A 259 -7.65 -8.20 9.42
N GLU A 260 -6.43 -7.69 9.22
CA GLU A 260 -5.25 -8.27 9.85
C GLU A 260 -5.29 -8.16 11.38
N GLY A 261 -6.18 -7.33 11.95
CA GLY A 261 -6.37 -7.17 13.39
C GLY A 261 -7.45 -8.03 14.02
N VAL A 262 -8.05 -8.97 13.28
CA VAL A 262 -9.20 -9.78 13.74
C VAL A 262 -9.08 -11.24 13.31
N LYS A 263 -9.87 -12.11 13.94
CA LYS A 263 -9.91 -13.56 13.70
C LYS A 263 -10.72 -13.91 12.43
N ILE A 264 -10.37 -13.30 11.30
CA ILE A 264 -11.03 -13.45 9.99
C ILE A 264 -9.94 -13.58 8.94
N ASN A 265 -9.94 -14.64 8.12
CA ASN A 265 -9.05 -14.72 6.99
C ASN A 265 -9.50 -13.71 5.93
N HIS A 266 -8.58 -12.88 5.46
CA HIS A 266 -8.76 -11.80 4.49
C HIS A 266 -8.24 -12.18 3.09
N GLY A 267 -8.46 -13.43 2.68
CA GLY A 267 -8.07 -13.99 1.38
C GLY A 267 -6.61 -14.39 1.25
N ARG A 268 -5.75 -14.16 2.25
CA ARG A 268 -4.37 -14.69 2.23
C ARG A 268 -4.41 -16.22 2.19
N GLY A 269 -3.60 -16.81 1.31
CA GLY A 269 -3.63 -18.24 0.99
C GLY A 269 -4.55 -18.60 -0.20
N THR A 270 -5.09 -17.60 -0.89
CA THR A 270 -5.89 -17.76 -2.13
C THR A 270 -5.24 -17.00 -3.30
N ASP A 271 -5.90 -16.94 -4.46
CA ASP A 271 -5.51 -16.06 -5.58
C ASP A 271 -6.07 -14.63 -5.46
N TYR A 272 -6.92 -14.38 -4.46
CA TYR A 272 -7.71 -13.15 -4.32
C TYR A 272 -7.59 -12.52 -2.91
N PRO A 273 -6.35 -12.31 -2.40
CA PRO A 273 -6.12 -11.66 -1.11
C PRO A 273 -6.73 -10.25 -1.06
N PHE A 274 -7.21 -9.86 0.12
CA PHE A 274 -7.88 -8.59 0.41
C PHE A 274 -9.17 -8.32 -0.38
N THR A 275 -9.71 -9.32 -1.07
CA THR A 275 -11.00 -9.22 -1.79
C THR A 275 -12.03 -10.25 -1.33
N VAL A 276 -11.70 -11.06 -0.33
CA VAL A 276 -12.63 -11.98 0.35
C VAL A 276 -12.35 -11.97 1.85
N PHE A 277 -13.37 -12.29 2.65
CA PHE A 277 -13.26 -12.39 4.10
C PHE A 277 -14.02 -13.60 4.60
N GLY A 278 -13.45 -14.34 5.54
CA GLY A 278 -14.18 -15.44 6.14
C GLY A 278 -13.49 -16.15 7.29
N SER A 279 -14.27 -16.98 7.96
CA SER A 279 -13.85 -17.85 9.05
C SER A 279 -14.69 -19.13 8.99
N PRO A 280 -14.18 -20.28 9.45
CA PRO A 280 -15.00 -21.49 9.58
C PRO A 280 -16.26 -21.30 10.42
N ALA A 281 -16.22 -20.37 11.39
CA ALA A 281 -17.35 -20.07 12.27
C ALA A 281 -18.60 -19.58 11.52
N TYR A 282 -18.46 -19.01 10.32
CA TYR A 282 -19.56 -18.43 9.56
C TYR A 282 -20.36 -19.41 8.69
N LYS A 283 -20.11 -20.72 8.81
CA LYS A 283 -20.72 -21.75 7.96
C LYS A 283 -22.23 -21.63 7.80
N GLU A 284 -22.95 -21.35 8.88
CA GLU A 284 -24.41 -21.24 8.89
C GLU A 284 -24.91 -19.80 8.67
N VAL A 285 -24.01 -18.85 8.41
CA VAL A 285 -24.30 -17.42 8.27
C VAL A 285 -24.15 -16.96 6.82
N TYR A 286 -23.11 -17.42 6.14
CA TYR A 286 -22.76 -16.98 4.78
C TYR A 286 -22.69 -18.17 3.83
N ARG A 287 -23.17 -17.98 2.59
CA ARG A 287 -23.13 -19.02 1.54
C ARG A 287 -21.80 -19.08 0.81
N PHE A 288 -21.15 -17.94 0.60
CA PHE A 288 -19.86 -17.88 -0.07
C PHE A 288 -18.79 -18.49 0.84
N SER A 289 -17.91 -19.29 0.24
CA SER A 289 -16.79 -19.91 0.94
C SER A 289 -15.55 -20.02 0.09
N PHE A 290 -14.40 -20.14 0.77
CA PHE A 290 -13.10 -20.36 0.18
C PHE A 290 -12.19 -21.12 1.17
N THR A 291 -11.10 -21.67 0.68
CA THR A 291 -10.14 -22.42 1.51
C THR A 291 -8.75 -21.83 1.33
N PRO A 292 -8.18 -21.15 2.33
CA PRO A 292 -6.82 -20.65 2.25
C PRO A 292 -5.82 -21.81 2.37
N VAL A 293 -4.86 -21.87 1.46
CA VAL A 293 -3.80 -22.89 1.42
C VAL A 293 -2.43 -22.23 1.48
N SER A 294 -1.39 -23.00 1.83
CA SER A 294 -0.01 -22.49 1.79
C SER A 294 0.38 -22.13 0.35
N LYS A 295 0.75 -20.86 0.12
CA LYS A 295 1.22 -20.36 -1.18
C LYS A 295 2.58 -19.68 -1.02
N LYS A 296 3.63 -20.35 -1.49
CA LYS A 296 5.01 -19.84 -1.46
C LYS A 296 5.10 -18.48 -2.15
N GLY A 297 5.80 -17.54 -1.53
CA GLY A 297 5.94 -16.17 -2.05
C GLY A 297 4.75 -15.26 -1.74
N MET A 298 3.58 -15.80 -1.32
CA MET A 298 2.40 -15.02 -0.95
C MET A 298 2.11 -15.13 0.54
N SER A 299 1.60 -16.28 0.99
CA SER A 299 1.28 -16.57 2.37
C SER A 299 1.50 -18.05 2.64
N GLU A 300 2.58 -18.38 3.35
CA GLU A 300 2.98 -19.76 3.61
C GLU A 300 2.27 -20.37 4.83
N THR A 301 1.77 -19.52 5.73
CA THR A 301 1.02 -19.90 6.93
C THR A 301 -0.21 -19.01 7.11
N PRO A 302 -1.16 -19.02 6.15
CA PRO A 302 -2.36 -18.18 6.24
C PRO A 302 -3.24 -18.57 7.43
N LEU A 303 -4.06 -17.63 7.90
CA LEU A 303 -5.05 -17.89 8.95
C LEU A 303 -6.08 -18.94 8.47
N PHE A 304 -6.45 -19.91 9.32
CA PHE A 304 -7.35 -21.02 8.97
C PHE A 304 -6.88 -21.89 7.80
N MET A 305 -5.56 -22.09 7.66
CA MET A 305 -4.97 -22.88 6.58
C MET A 305 -5.60 -24.27 6.48
N ASN A 306 -6.08 -24.63 5.28
CA ASN A 306 -6.78 -25.87 4.94
C ASN A 306 -8.19 -26.04 5.55
N GLU A 307 -8.76 -25.00 6.17
CA GLU A 307 -10.14 -25.01 6.65
C GLU A 307 -11.06 -24.24 5.68
N VAL A 308 -12.32 -24.65 5.57
CA VAL A 308 -13.30 -23.91 4.74
C VAL A 308 -13.77 -22.68 5.51
N CYS A 309 -13.46 -21.50 4.98
CA CYS A 309 -13.88 -20.21 5.49
C CYS A 309 -15.14 -19.74 4.77
N TYR A 310 -16.14 -19.27 5.53
CA TYR A 310 -17.37 -18.70 4.98
C TYR A 310 -17.41 -17.20 5.28
N GLY A 311 -17.98 -16.38 4.38
CA GLY A 311 -18.10 -14.94 4.61
C GLY A 311 -18.39 -14.12 3.36
N LEU A 312 -17.69 -13.00 3.22
CA LEU A 312 -17.91 -11.98 2.18
C LEU A 312 -17.04 -12.21 0.95
N ASP A 313 -17.63 -12.03 -0.22
CA ASP A 313 -16.96 -11.99 -1.52
C ASP A 313 -17.04 -10.57 -2.10
N LEU A 314 -15.90 -9.88 -2.17
CA LEU A 314 -15.79 -8.54 -2.73
C LEU A 314 -15.24 -8.53 -4.16
N ARG A 315 -15.04 -9.69 -4.80
CA ARG A 315 -14.45 -9.75 -6.15
C ARG A 315 -15.30 -9.04 -7.20
N GLU A 316 -16.61 -8.96 -6.99
CA GLU A 316 -17.55 -8.20 -7.82
C GLU A 316 -18.00 -6.88 -7.18
N TYR A 317 -17.27 -6.37 -6.18
CA TYR A 317 -17.60 -5.11 -5.52
C TYR A 317 -17.41 -3.92 -6.47
N ASP A 318 -18.37 -2.99 -6.45
CA ASP A 318 -18.33 -1.75 -7.22
C ASP A 318 -17.24 -0.82 -6.69
N LEU A 319 -16.10 -0.80 -7.39
CA LEU A 319 -14.95 0.04 -7.04
C LEU A 319 -15.19 1.52 -7.31
N GLN A 320 -16.05 1.87 -8.26
CA GLN A 320 -16.38 3.27 -8.53
C GLN A 320 -17.13 3.84 -7.33
N LYS A 321 -18.09 3.08 -6.78
CA LYS A 321 -18.75 3.44 -5.51
C LYS A 321 -17.77 3.63 -4.36
N LEU A 322 -16.71 2.81 -4.27
CA LEU A 322 -15.66 3.00 -3.25
C LEU A 322 -14.94 4.33 -3.44
N VAL A 323 -14.48 4.59 -4.67
CA VAL A 323 -13.70 5.77 -5.02
C VAL A 323 -14.52 7.04 -4.79
N ASP A 324 -15.78 7.05 -5.24
CA ASP A 324 -16.69 8.18 -5.10
C ASP A 324 -17.06 8.47 -3.64
N SER A 325 -17.10 7.43 -2.80
CA SER A 325 -17.36 7.60 -1.37
C SER A 325 -16.28 8.41 -0.66
N LYS A 326 -15.04 8.40 -1.20
CA LYS A 326 -13.82 8.98 -0.59
C LYS A 326 -13.67 8.62 0.88
N LYS A 327 -14.05 7.39 1.22
CA LYS A 327 -14.06 6.88 2.59
C LYS A 327 -13.50 5.47 2.63
N ILE A 328 -12.77 5.14 3.70
CA ILE A 328 -12.53 3.74 4.04
C ILE A 328 -13.87 3.07 4.36
N ASN A 329 -14.08 1.83 3.96
CA ASN A 329 -15.32 1.11 4.22
C ASN A 329 -15.26 0.42 5.60
N LEU A 330 -16.11 0.84 6.53
CA LEU A 330 -16.24 0.23 7.86
C LEU A 330 -17.35 -0.84 7.92
N SER A 331 -18.28 -0.81 6.96
CA SER A 331 -19.49 -1.62 7.02
C SER A 331 -19.18 -3.11 6.96
N TRP A 332 -18.14 -3.53 6.24
CA TRP A 332 -17.74 -4.94 6.21
C TRP A 332 -17.28 -5.45 7.58
N MET A 333 -16.49 -4.66 8.31
CA MET A 333 -16.04 -5.02 9.66
C MET A 333 -17.21 -5.05 10.63
N GLN A 334 -18.10 -4.04 10.56
CA GLN A 334 -19.30 -3.98 11.37
C GLN A 334 -20.24 -5.16 11.08
N GLU A 335 -20.46 -5.51 9.81
CA GLU A 335 -21.32 -6.62 9.39
C GLU A 335 -20.78 -7.96 9.90
N LEU A 336 -19.52 -8.27 9.62
CA LEU A 336 -18.88 -9.51 10.06
C LEU A 336 -18.91 -9.60 11.59
N TYR A 337 -18.53 -8.54 12.32
CA TYR A 337 -18.63 -8.55 13.78
C TYR A 337 -20.07 -8.77 14.26
N ARG A 338 -21.06 -8.09 13.66
CA ARG A 338 -22.47 -8.19 14.04
C ARG A 338 -23.00 -9.62 13.86
N ASN A 339 -22.59 -10.28 12.79
CA ASN A 339 -23.01 -11.64 12.44
C ASN A 339 -22.08 -12.74 12.98
N SER A 340 -20.99 -12.40 13.67
CA SER A 340 -20.03 -13.37 14.21
C SER A 340 -20.68 -14.29 15.25
N PRO A 341 -20.59 -15.63 15.07
CA PRO A 341 -20.97 -16.57 16.11
C PRO A 341 -20.00 -16.60 17.30
N GLU A 342 -18.78 -16.07 17.13
CA GLU A 342 -17.72 -16.01 18.16
C GLU A 342 -17.31 -14.54 18.42
N LYS A 343 -18.24 -13.69 18.89
CA LYS A 343 -17.98 -12.25 19.11
C LYS A 343 -16.84 -11.98 20.10
N ASP A 344 -16.79 -12.75 21.18
CA ASP A 344 -15.79 -12.67 22.24
C ASP A 344 -14.36 -12.90 21.72
N LYS A 345 -14.22 -13.70 20.65
CA LYS A 345 -12.93 -14.03 20.03
C LYS A 345 -12.60 -13.21 18.79
N PHE A 346 -13.47 -12.29 18.37
CA PHE A 346 -13.32 -11.59 17.09
C PHE A 346 -12.02 -10.78 17.02
N PHE A 347 -11.60 -10.16 18.13
CA PHE A 347 -10.35 -9.42 18.25
C PHE A 347 -9.25 -10.20 19.02
N ASP A 348 -9.38 -11.52 19.13
CA ASP A 348 -8.40 -12.35 19.85
C ASP A 348 -7.12 -12.54 19.04
N GLN A 349 -6.10 -11.76 19.41
CA GLN A 349 -4.77 -11.79 18.82
C GLN A 349 -3.97 -13.04 19.23
N SER A 350 -4.34 -13.71 20.33
CA SER A 350 -3.62 -14.88 20.82
C SER A 350 -3.86 -16.13 19.96
N PHE A 351 -4.95 -16.14 19.19
CA PHE A 351 -5.32 -17.24 18.33
C PHE A 351 -4.26 -17.57 17.26
N SER A 352 -3.59 -16.56 16.71
CA SER A 352 -2.57 -16.76 15.69
C SER A 352 -1.62 -15.58 15.59
N LYS A 353 -0.34 -15.86 15.33
CA LYS A 353 0.68 -14.84 15.02
C LYS A 353 0.39 -14.02 13.76
N GLN A 354 -0.56 -14.46 12.93
CA GLN A 354 -1.02 -13.71 11.75
C GLN A 354 -2.03 -12.60 12.09
N ILE A 355 -2.53 -12.57 13.33
CA ILE A 355 -3.45 -11.55 13.82
C ILE A 355 -2.64 -10.49 14.56
N GLY A 356 -2.60 -9.28 14.01
CA GLY A 356 -1.99 -8.11 14.60
C GLY A 356 -2.92 -7.36 15.55
N SER A 357 -2.46 -6.21 16.04
CA SER A 357 -3.29 -5.34 16.89
C SER A 357 -4.14 -4.40 16.06
N ILE A 358 -5.46 -4.48 16.24
CA ILE A 358 -6.41 -3.56 15.61
C ILE A 358 -6.14 -2.10 16.01
N GLU A 359 -5.74 -1.84 17.25
CA GLU A 359 -5.40 -0.49 17.72
C GLU A 359 -4.17 0.07 17.00
N LYS A 360 -3.19 -0.78 16.66
CA LYS A 360 -2.02 -0.36 15.87
C LYS A 360 -2.35 -0.13 14.40
N LEU A 361 -3.24 -0.95 13.82
CA LEU A 361 -3.71 -0.81 12.45
C LEU A 361 -4.54 0.48 12.27
N VAL A 362 -5.57 0.65 13.12
CA VAL A 362 -6.48 1.80 13.07
C VAL A 362 -5.86 3.04 13.67
N GLY A 363 -5.08 2.91 14.74
CA GLY A 363 -4.32 3.99 15.38
C GLY A 363 -4.98 4.60 16.62
N VAL A 364 -6.06 4.03 17.15
CA VAL A 364 -6.78 4.49 18.35
C VAL A 364 -7.37 3.28 19.12
N ASP A 365 -7.63 3.42 20.42
CA ASP A 365 -8.33 2.41 21.25
C ASP A 365 -9.84 2.37 20.98
N SER A 366 -10.43 3.53 20.70
CA SER A 366 -11.87 3.69 20.59
C SER A 366 -12.50 2.79 19.53
N PHE A 367 -11.77 2.44 18.48
CA PHE A 367 -12.31 1.69 17.34
C PHE A 367 -12.84 0.31 17.73
N ARG A 368 -12.06 -0.48 18.50
CA ARG A 368 -12.52 -1.81 18.93
C ARG A 368 -13.83 -1.68 19.71
N ARG A 369 -13.86 -0.78 20.69
CA ARG A 369 -15.03 -0.50 21.51
C ARG A 369 -16.23 -0.08 20.67
N GLN A 370 -16.03 0.83 19.72
CA GLN A 370 -17.06 1.31 18.80
C GLN A 370 -17.67 0.18 17.96
N ILE A 371 -16.84 -0.73 17.43
CA ILE A 371 -17.33 -1.92 16.72
C ILE A 371 -18.10 -2.84 17.67
N THR A 372 -17.57 -3.08 18.88
CA THR A 372 -18.19 -4.01 19.84
C THR A 372 -19.52 -3.52 20.40
N GLU A 373 -19.65 -2.21 20.61
CA GLU A 373 -20.86 -1.55 21.12
C GLU A 373 -21.88 -1.24 20.01
N GLY A 374 -21.54 -1.51 18.75
CA GLY A 374 -22.43 -1.26 17.62
C GLY A 374 -22.66 0.22 17.32
N VAL A 375 -21.67 1.07 17.64
CA VAL A 375 -21.72 2.52 17.34
C VAL A 375 -21.90 2.72 15.84
N SER A 376 -22.74 3.69 15.47
CA SER A 376 -23.03 3.95 14.06
C SER A 376 -21.78 4.42 13.30
N GLU A 377 -21.71 4.12 12.00
CA GLU A 377 -20.59 4.59 11.17
C GLU A 377 -20.44 6.12 11.19
N GLU A 378 -21.56 6.86 11.25
CA GLU A 378 -21.56 8.30 11.34
C GLU A 378 -20.86 8.81 12.63
N GLU A 379 -21.18 8.22 13.78
CA GLU A 379 -20.56 8.57 15.06
C GLU A 379 -19.09 8.18 15.13
N ILE A 380 -18.73 7.00 14.58
CA ILE A 380 -17.34 6.57 14.46
C ILE A 380 -16.53 7.61 13.66
N ARG A 381 -17.04 8.06 12.52
CA ARG A 381 -16.39 9.08 11.69
C ARG A 381 -16.31 10.43 12.38
N LYS A 382 -17.40 10.88 13.01
CA LYS A 382 -17.43 12.12 13.82
C LYS A 382 -16.33 12.12 14.87
N SER A 383 -15.99 10.96 15.44
CA SER A 383 -14.94 10.86 16.46
C SER A 383 -13.53 11.22 15.96
N TRP A 384 -13.22 11.04 14.68
CA TRP A 384 -11.90 11.37 14.11
C TRP A 384 -11.87 12.58 13.20
N GLU A 385 -13.04 13.09 12.76
CA GLU A 385 -13.13 14.23 11.84
C GLU A 385 -12.33 15.46 12.31
N PRO A 386 -12.30 15.85 13.61
CA PRO A 386 -11.50 16.98 14.05
C PRO A 386 -10.00 16.80 13.79
N GLY A 387 -9.48 15.58 13.97
CA GLY A 387 -8.08 15.26 13.69
C GLY A 387 -7.81 15.22 12.18
N LEU A 388 -8.73 14.63 11.42
CA LEU A 388 -8.63 14.53 9.97
C LEU A 388 -8.67 15.91 9.29
N THR A 389 -9.54 16.81 9.75
CA THR A 389 -9.60 18.20 9.28
C THR A 389 -8.28 18.92 9.54
N ARG A 390 -7.71 18.83 10.75
CA ARG A 390 -6.40 19.43 11.05
C ARG A 390 -5.29 18.87 10.16
N TYR A 391 -5.28 17.56 9.93
CA TYR A 391 -4.31 16.93 9.05
C TYR A 391 -4.44 17.44 7.61
N LYS A 392 -5.67 17.55 7.07
CA LYS A 392 -5.92 18.08 5.72
C LYS A 392 -5.35 19.50 5.56
N GLU A 393 -5.45 20.36 6.59
CA GLU A 393 -4.85 21.69 6.55
C GLU A 393 -3.32 21.66 6.59
N ILE A 394 -2.71 20.82 7.42
CA ILE A 394 -1.24 20.68 7.47
C ILE A 394 -0.72 20.14 6.14
N ARG A 395 -1.39 19.12 5.57
CA ARG A 395 -1.03 18.46 4.31
C ARG A 395 -0.88 19.45 3.15
N LYS A 396 -1.72 20.50 3.08
CA LYS A 396 -1.69 21.52 2.01
C LYS A 396 -0.31 22.19 1.85
N LYS A 397 0.48 22.31 2.92
CA LYS A 397 1.82 22.90 2.88
C LYS A 397 2.82 22.11 2.05
N TYR A 398 2.53 20.83 1.80
CA TYR A 398 3.47 19.87 1.25
C TYR A 398 3.03 19.28 -0.09
N LEU A 399 1.84 19.66 -0.58
CA LEU A 399 1.33 19.17 -1.85
C LEU A 399 2.14 19.73 -3.03
N ILE A 400 2.44 18.85 -3.98
CA ILE A 400 3.06 19.15 -5.27
C ILE A 400 1.98 19.16 -6.36
N TYR A 401 0.94 18.34 -6.19
CA TYR A 401 -0.11 18.14 -7.18
C TYR A 401 -1.43 18.77 -6.73
N PRO A 402 -2.29 19.20 -7.69
CA PRO A 402 -3.62 19.70 -7.39
C PRO A 402 -4.56 18.61 -6.86
#